data_AF-A0A4Z0ZXY5-F1
#
_entry.id   AF-A0A4Z0ZXY5-F1
#
_cell.length_a   1.000
_cell.length_b   1.000
_cell.length_c   1.000
_cell.angle_alpha   90.00
_cell.angle_beta   90.00
_cell.angle_gamma   90.00
#
_symmetry.space_group_name_H-M   'P 1'
#
loop_
_entity.id
_entity.type
_entity.pdbx_description
1 polymer ?
#
loop_
_entity_poly.entity_id
_entity_poly.type
_entity_poly.pdbx_seq_one_letter_code
_entity_poly.pdbx_strand_id
1 'polypeptide(L)'
;MNQHKIKFILLICLALVTSVAYAGPEAKMKSEAYLPNDPNKKKAGEECKSSDECQKHQECKSDGEKNVCTEPPRSKLPPGVVT
;
A
#
# COMPACT_ATOMS: atom_id res chain seq x y z
N MET A 1 -32.80 7.26 -44.43
CA MET A 1 -32.96 6.76 -43.04
C MET A 1 -31.63 6.47 -42.30
N ASN A 2 -30.46 6.86 -42.84
CA ASN A 2 -29.15 6.55 -42.24
C ASN A 2 -28.43 7.75 -41.60
N GLN A 3 -28.80 8.97 -41.96
CA GLN A 3 -28.18 10.20 -41.42
C GLN A 3 -28.46 10.42 -39.93
N HIS A 4 -29.71 10.17 -39.49
CA HIS A 4 -30.07 10.26 -38.07
C HIS A 4 -29.39 9.18 -37.22
N LYS A 5 -29.17 7.98 -37.77
CA LYS A 5 -28.48 6.88 -37.08
C LYS A 5 -27.00 7.21 -36.85
N ILE A 6 -26.32 7.77 -37.85
CA ILE A 6 -24.91 8.17 -37.74
C ILE A 6 -24.73 9.30 -36.71
N LYS A 7 -25.62 10.30 -36.69
CA LYS A 7 -25.59 11.38 -35.69
C LYS A 7 -25.83 10.86 -34.27
N PHE A 8 -26.75 9.91 -34.10
CA PHE A 8 -26.99 9.27 -32.80
C PHE A 8 -25.78 8.48 -32.30
N ILE A 9 -25.10 7.75 -33.20
CA ILE A 9 -23.88 7.01 -32.85
C ILE A 9 -22.75 7.97 -32.42
N LEU A 10 -22.55 9.07 -33.14
CA LEU A 10 -21.52 10.06 -32.79
C LEU A 10 -21.78 10.74 -31.44
N LEU A 11 -23.04 11.06 -31.12
CA LEU A 11 -23.41 11.65 -29.82
C LEU A 11 -23.14 10.70 -28.64
N ILE A 12 -23.40 9.40 -28.82
CA ILE A 12 -23.13 8.39 -27.78
C ILE A 12 -21.62 8.23 -27.55
N CYS A 13 -20.82 8.21 -28.62
CA CYS A 13 -19.37 8.14 -28.50
C CYS A 13 -18.78 9.35 -27.75
N LEU A 14 -19.29 10.56 -28.00
CA LEU A 14 -18.80 11.77 -27.35
C LEU A 14 -19.09 11.76 -25.83
N ALA A 15 -20.25 11.26 -25.41
CA ALA A 15 -20.64 11.19 -24.00
C ALA A 15 -19.82 10.16 -23.17
N LEU A 16 -19.32 9.11 -23.81
CA LEU A 16 -18.52 8.07 -23.14
C LEU A 16 -17.09 8.53 -22.81
N VAL A 17 -16.54 9.53 -23.53
CA VAL A 17 -15.16 9.99 -23.34
C VAL A 17 -15.02 10.93 -22.13
N THR A 18 -16.09 11.60 -21.70
CA THR A 18 -16.04 12.62 -20.64
C THR A 18 -16.13 12.08 -19.21
N SER A 19 -16.45 10.79 -19.00
CA SER A 19 -16.71 10.24 -17.65
C SER A 19 -15.49 9.65 -16.94
N VAL A 20 -14.32 9.60 -17.58
CA VAL A 20 -13.14 8.90 -17.02
C VAL A 20 -12.25 9.82 -16.14
N ALA A 21 -12.56 11.12 -16.03
CA ALA A 21 -11.64 12.10 -15.42
C ALA A 21 -11.78 12.33 -13.91
N TYR A 22 -12.68 11.67 -13.18
CA TYR A 22 -12.86 11.89 -11.74
C TYR A 22 -12.80 10.60 -10.93
N ALA A 23 -11.63 9.96 -10.94
CA ALA A 23 -11.22 9.07 -9.88
C ALA A 23 -9.84 9.54 -9.41
N GLY A 24 -9.82 10.66 -8.68
CA GLY A 24 -8.62 11.05 -7.95
C GLY A 24 -8.26 9.93 -6.99
N PRO A 25 -7.00 9.46 -6.94
CA PRO A 25 -6.59 8.46 -5.99
C PRO A 25 -6.71 9.07 -4.59
N GLU A 26 -7.75 8.71 -3.86
CA GLU A 26 -7.78 8.90 -2.40
C GLU A 26 -6.76 7.92 -1.80
N ALA A 27 -5.49 8.31 -1.87
CA ALA A 27 -4.42 7.66 -1.15
C ALA A 27 -4.68 7.91 0.33
N LYS A 28 -5.45 7.03 0.97
CA LYS A 28 -5.52 6.94 2.42
C LYS A 28 -4.09 6.66 2.90
N MET A 29 -3.37 7.72 3.26
CA MET A 29 -2.07 7.62 3.92
C MET A 29 -2.30 6.84 5.19
N LYS A 30 -1.98 5.54 5.15
CA LYS A 30 -1.98 4.68 6.31
C LYS A 30 -0.80 5.15 7.16
N SER A 31 -1.07 6.10 8.05
CA SER A 31 -0.07 6.62 8.98
C SER A 31 0.57 5.42 9.68
N GLU A 32 1.89 5.34 9.61
CA GLU A 32 2.70 4.33 10.27
C GLU A 32 2.54 4.58 11.79
N ALA A 33 1.52 3.99 12.40
CA ALA A 33 1.29 4.16 13.82
C ALA A 33 2.51 3.61 14.57
N TYR A 34 3.30 4.48 15.20
CA TYR A 34 4.39 4.03 16.07
C TYR A 34 3.77 3.21 17.20
N LEU A 35 3.89 1.89 17.12
CA LEU A 35 3.42 1.01 18.17
C LEU A 35 4.48 0.97 19.27
N PRO A 36 4.09 1.18 20.54
CA PRO A 36 4.98 0.96 21.67
C PRO A 36 5.61 -0.44 21.60
N ASN A 37 6.92 -0.50 21.83
CA ASN A 37 7.65 -1.76 21.86
C ASN A 37 7.20 -2.57 23.07
N ASP A 38 6.79 -3.82 22.85
CA ASP A 38 6.43 -4.72 23.95
C ASP A 38 7.70 -5.32 24.56
N PRO A 39 7.98 -5.09 25.85
CA PRO A 39 9.20 -5.58 26.49
C PRO A 39 9.30 -7.11 26.57
N ASN A 40 8.20 -7.84 26.37
CA ASN A 40 8.19 -9.31 26.35
C ASN A 40 8.41 -9.89 24.94
N LYS A 41 8.50 -9.05 23.91
CA LYS A 41 8.71 -9.46 22.52
C LYS A 41 10.15 -9.16 22.09
N LYS A 42 10.70 -10.05 21.27
CA LYS A 42 12.05 -9.97 20.71
C LYS A 42 12.18 -8.81 19.75
N LYS A 43 13.35 -8.18 19.74
CA LYS A 43 13.66 -7.02 18.88
C LYS A 43 14.25 -7.48 17.55
N ALA A 44 14.43 -6.54 16.62
CA ALA A 44 15.02 -6.85 15.33
C ALA A 44 16.46 -7.39 15.52
N GLY A 45 16.81 -8.46 14.80
CA GLY A 45 18.10 -9.17 14.89
C GLY A 45 18.13 -10.28 15.93
N GLU A 46 17.08 -10.44 16.75
CA GLU A 46 16.99 -11.55 17.70
C GLU A 46 16.39 -12.79 17.05
N GLU A 47 16.87 -13.97 17.46
CA GLU A 47 16.41 -15.25 16.94
C GLU A 47 14.95 -15.51 17.32
N CYS A 48 14.13 -15.88 16.34
CA CYS A 48 12.72 -16.17 16.51
C CYS A 48 12.40 -17.54 15.91
N LYS A 49 11.45 -18.24 16.54
CA LYS A 49 10.89 -19.48 16.04
C LYS A 49 9.53 -19.25 15.40
N SER A 50 8.78 -18.25 15.88
CA SER A 50 7.53 -17.77 15.28
C SER A 50 7.51 -16.23 15.23
N SER A 51 6.78 -15.66 14.27
CA SER A 51 6.55 -14.21 14.17
C SER A 51 5.86 -13.63 15.42
N ASP A 52 5.14 -14.45 16.19
CA ASP A 52 4.55 -14.03 17.46
C ASP A 52 5.60 -13.65 18.51
N GLU A 53 6.84 -14.15 18.42
CA GLU A 53 7.90 -13.76 19.36
C GLU A 53 8.44 -12.36 19.05
N CYS A 54 8.24 -11.87 17.83
CA CYS A 54 8.74 -10.59 17.39
C CYS A 54 7.81 -9.44 17.79
N GLN A 55 8.31 -8.21 17.73
CA GLN A 55 7.46 -7.03 17.85
C GLN A 55 6.32 -7.08 16.84
N LYS A 56 5.18 -6.45 17.15
CA LYS A 56 3.96 -6.50 16.32
C LYS A 56 4.16 -6.04 14.86
N HIS A 57 5.17 -5.20 14.63
CA HIS A 57 5.55 -4.71 13.30
C HIS A 57 6.75 -5.42 12.69
N GLN A 58 7.26 -6.48 13.30
CA GLN A 58 8.39 -7.25 12.81
C GLN A 58 7.93 -8.62 12.32
N GLU A 59 8.63 -9.15 11.34
CA GLU A 59 8.41 -10.49 10.81
C GLU A 59 9.59 -11.39 11.14
N CYS A 60 9.32 -12.66 11.45
CA CYS A 60 10.36 -13.65 11.65
C CYS A 60 10.87 -14.14 10.28
N LYS A 61 12.09 -13.78 9.92
CA LYS A 61 12.68 -14.07 8.61
C LYS A 61 14.06 -14.71 8.75
N SER A 62 14.38 -15.67 7.88
CA SER A 62 15.70 -16.30 7.87
C SER A 62 16.79 -15.32 7.42
N ASP A 63 17.86 -15.22 8.19
CA ASP A 63 19.08 -14.48 7.85
C ASP A 63 20.13 -15.38 7.17
N GLY A 64 19.81 -16.66 6.93
CA GLY A 64 20.69 -17.64 6.29
C GLY A 64 21.22 -18.71 7.24
N GLU A 65 21.44 -18.37 8.51
CA GLU A 65 21.84 -19.32 9.56
C GLU A 65 20.71 -19.65 10.54
N LYS A 66 19.87 -18.64 10.83
CA LYS A 66 18.77 -18.72 11.78
C LYS A 66 17.65 -17.77 11.38
N ASN A 67 16.46 -18.01 11.91
CA ASN A 67 15.34 -17.08 11.75
C ASN A 67 15.46 -15.96 12.78
N VAL A 68 15.39 -14.71 12.33
CA VAL A 68 15.49 -13.53 13.19
C VAL A 68 14.32 -12.58 12.94
N CYS A 69 13.94 -11.83 13.96
CA CYS A 69 12.95 -10.78 13.81
C CYS A 69 13.53 -9.66 12.93
N THR A 70 12.79 -9.24 11.92
CA THR A 70 13.21 -8.19 10.98
C THR A 70 12.15 -7.11 10.89
N GLU A 71 12.59 -5.84 10.91
CA GLU A 71 11.70 -4.71 10.68
C GLU A 71 11.44 -4.59 9.17
N PRO A 72 10.18 -4.50 8.72
CA PRO A 72 9.86 -4.33 7.33
C PRO A 72 10.43 -3.00 6.83
N PRO A 73 10.88 -2.94 5.56
CA PRO A 73 11.44 -1.72 5.00
C PRO A 73 10.40 -0.61 5.06
N ARG A 74 10.77 0.53 5.65
CA ARG A 74 9.90 1.70 5.69
C ARG A 74 9.56 2.12 4.28
N SER A 75 8.27 2.38 4.05
CA SER A 75 7.84 2.87 2.75
C SER A 75 8.45 4.26 2.57
N LYS A 76 9.35 4.41 1.61
CA LYS A 76 9.91 5.73 1.29
C LYS A 76 8.76 6.60 0.80
N LEU A 77 8.44 7.63 1.58
CA LEU A 77 7.57 8.70 1.11
C LEU A 77 8.26 9.35 -0.11
N PRO A 78 7.51 9.71 -1.16
CA PRO A 78 8.07 10.44 -2.29
C PRO A 78 8.68 11.76 -1.78
N PRO A 79 9.87 12.14 -2.27
CA PRO A 79 10.52 13.39 -1.87
C PRO A 79 9.59 14.57 -2.17
N GLY A 80 9.32 15.41 -1.16
CA GLY A 80 8.42 16.56 -1.27
C GLY A 80 7.12 16.46 -0.46
N VAL A 81 6.84 15.31 0.17
CA VAL A 81 5.76 15.16 1.17
C VAL A 81 6.36 15.32 2.56
N VAL A 82 6.65 16.57 2.92
CA VAL A 82 6.83 17.00 4.32
C VAL A 82 5.77 18.06 4.52
N THR A 83 4.67 17.68 5.15
CA THR A 83 3.68 18.63 5.69
C THR A 83 4.23 19.29 6.93
#